data_AF-A0A7V3T768-F1
#
_entry.id   AF-A0A7V3T768-F1
#
_cell.length_a   1.000
_cell.length_b   1.000
_cell.length_c   1.000
_cell.angle_alpha   90.00
_cell.angle_beta   90.00
_cell.angle_gamma   90.00
#
_symmetry.space_group_name_H-M   'P 1'
#
loop_
_entity.id
_entity.type
_entity.pdbx_description
1 polymer ?
#
loop_
_entity_poly.entity_id
_entity_poly.type
_entity_poly.pdbx_seq_one_letter_code
_entity_poly.pdbx_strand_id
1 'polypeptide(L)'
;MKRMIWLFYAMMGFGHWAPAAAQDFLHFDNPGEEVSMGTPFFGGPYNATFALRNYAGTNFDRPVFDAAGNRLFGSNFVAMLYGGLEADSLVPAVRWGTSEVAPPVPFTYTPNGQSGYFLYSDPGTGVSYVAMPTFEAGAFGWLQVRAWDLRVAPTYEEAVALGTGYGHSALFRGVGGTGPIPNPVPPSLLFGLESFSLVPEPSTGLLLVVGVFLGRLVWRSRRQ
;
A
#
# COMPACT_ATOMS: atom_id res chain seq x y z
N MET A 1 -41.23 -49.50 -17.52
CA MET A 1 -42.09 -48.77 -16.55
C MET A 1 -41.91 -47.28 -16.83
N LYS A 2 -42.89 -46.67 -17.51
CA LYS A 2 -42.92 -45.26 -17.95
C LYS A 2 -44.02 -44.53 -17.18
N ARG A 3 -43.71 -43.43 -16.49
CA ARG A 3 -44.61 -42.30 -16.13
C ARG A 3 -43.67 -41.10 -15.90
N MET A 4 -43.63 -40.03 -16.69
CA MET A 4 -44.66 -39.14 -17.25
C MET A 4 -45.32 -38.29 -16.15
N ILE A 5 -44.78 -37.08 -15.95
CA ILE A 5 -45.51 -35.91 -15.44
C ILE A 5 -45.27 -34.79 -16.46
N TRP A 6 -46.37 -34.28 -16.99
CA TRP A 6 -46.50 -33.11 -17.86
C TRP A 6 -47.36 -32.07 -17.11
N LEU A 7 -47.28 -30.82 -17.60
CA LEU A 7 -48.19 -29.66 -17.45
C LEU A 7 -47.82 -28.57 -16.41
N PHE A 8 -47.83 -27.25 -16.71
CA PHE A 8 -48.07 -26.46 -17.96
C PHE A 8 -47.76 -24.95 -17.69
N TYR A 9 -47.30 -24.23 -18.73
CA TYR A 9 -47.52 -22.79 -19.11
C TYR A 9 -47.09 -21.64 -18.14
N ALA A 10 -46.57 -20.48 -18.56
CA ALA A 10 -46.85 -19.69 -19.76
C ALA A 10 -45.74 -18.65 -20.12
N MET A 11 -45.56 -18.47 -21.43
CA MET A 11 -45.40 -17.21 -22.20
C MET A 11 -44.96 -15.91 -21.48
N MET A 12 -43.74 -15.43 -21.79
CA MET A 12 -43.50 -14.01 -22.11
C MET A 12 -42.42 -13.90 -23.19
N GLY A 13 -42.70 -13.08 -24.21
CA GLY A 13 -41.96 -13.02 -25.47
C GLY A 13 -40.59 -12.35 -25.40
N PHE A 14 -39.65 -12.87 -26.18
CA PHE A 14 -38.41 -12.19 -26.51
C PHE A 14 -38.52 -11.63 -27.93
N GLY A 15 -38.54 -10.29 -28.00
CA GLY A 15 -38.45 -9.53 -29.23
C GLY A 15 -37.11 -9.76 -29.92
N HIS A 16 -37.19 -10.09 -31.20
CA HIS A 16 -36.11 -9.96 -32.15
C HIS A 16 -35.84 -8.46 -32.37
N TRP A 17 -34.70 -7.97 -31.91
CA TRP A 17 -34.16 -6.68 -32.33
C TRP A 17 -32.69 -6.89 -32.72
N ALA A 18 -32.44 -6.87 -34.03
CA ALA A 18 -31.12 -6.70 -34.60
C ALA A 18 -30.87 -5.20 -34.81
N PRO A 19 -29.66 -4.69 -34.55
CA PRO A 19 -29.15 -3.55 -35.28
C PRO A 19 -28.12 -4.02 -36.31
N ALA A 20 -28.45 -3.75 -37.57
CA ALA A 20 -27.51 -3.67 -38.66
C ALA A 20 -26.65 -2.41 -38.50
N ALA A 21 -25.33 -2.58 -38.34
CA ALA A 21 -24.32 -1.55 -38.59
C ALA A 21 -22.94 -2.22 -38.66
N ALA A 22 -22.75 -3.04 -39.68
CA ALA A 22 -21.44 -3.46 -40.15
C ALA A 22 -21.24 -2.79 -41.51
N GLN A 23 -20.47 -1.70 -41.53
CA GLN A 23 -19.68 -1.19 -42.66
C GLN A 23 -19.32 0.27 -42.39
N ASP A 24 -18.26 0.48 -41.61
CA ASP A 24 -17.41 1.65 -41.76
C ASP A 24 -16.03 1.28 -41.23
N PHE A 25 -15.29 0.50 -42.03
CA PHE A 25 -13.92 0.11 -41.73
C PHE A 25 -13.09 0.31 -42.98
N LEU A 26 -12.15 1.26 -42.87
CA LEU A 26 -10.99 1.53 -43.73
C LEU A 26 -11.24 2.38 -45.00
N HIS A 27 -11.42 3.68 -44.77
CA HIS A 27 -10.95 4.70 -45.70
C HIS A 27 -9.62 5.25 -45.15
N PHE A 28 -8.49 4.79 -45.69
CA PHE A 28 -7.16 5.32 -45.40
C PHE A 28 -6.75 6.26 -46.53
N ASP A 29 -7.06 7.55 -46.38
CA ASP A 29 -6.64 8.61 -47.31
C ASP A 29 -5.84 9.70 -46.58
N ASN A 30 -4.81 9.30 -45.82
CA ASN A 30 -3.83 10.26 -45.32
C ASN A 30 -2.40 9.65 -45.25
N PRO A 31 -1.60 9.71 -46.34
CA PRO A 31 -0.22 9.20 -46.35
C PRO A 31 0.80 10.09 -45.61
N GLY A 32 0.36 10.96 -44.69
CA GLY A 32 1.22 11.91 -43.97
C GLY A 32 1.02 11.99 -42.46
N GLU A 33 0.07 11.26 -41.88
CA GLU A 33 0.01 11.09 -40.43
C GLU A 33 0.90 9.89 -40.07
N GLU A 34 2.00 10.16 -39.35
CA GLU A 34 2.64 9.12 -38.57
C GLU A 34 1.54 8.44 -37.77
N VAL A 35 1.31 7.16 -38.07
CA VAL A 35 0.51 6.29 -37.23
C VAL A 35 1.25 6.26 -35.90
N SER A 36 0.92 7.21 -35.03
CA SER A 36 1.15 7.10 -33.60
C SER A 36 0.50 5.78 -33.26
N MET A 37 1.33 4.75 -33.10
CA MET A 37 0.91 3.45 -32.62
C MET A 37 0.22 3.74 -31.30
N GLY A 38 -1.10 3.92 -31.37
CA GLY A 38 -1.94 4.19 -30.22
C GLY A 38 -1.56 3.12 -29.23
N THR A 39 -0.96 3.56 -28.12
CA THR A 39 -0.59 2.67 -27.03
C THR A 39 -1.79 1.76 -26.82
N PRO A 40 -1.62 0.42 -26.91
CA PRO A 40 -2.74 -0.50 -26.91
C PRO A 40 -3.69 -0.11 -25.78
N PHE A 41 -5.00 -0.09 -26.06
CA PHE A 41 -6.10 0.40 -25.20
C PHE A 41 -6.21 -0.26 -23.81
N PHE A 42 -5.20 -1.03 -23.40
CA PHE A 42 -4.91 -1.49 -22.04
C PHE A 42 -3.89 -0.60 -21.28
N GLY A 43 -3.48 0.54 -21.87
CA GLY A 43 -2.35 1.38 -21.45
C GLY A 43 -2.68 2.52 -20.49
N GLY A 44 -2.91 2.19 -19.21
CA GLY A 44 -2.32 3.02 -18.16
C GLY A 44 -0.87 2.59 -17.95
N PRO A 45 0.05 3.44 -17.47
CA PRO A 45 1.39 2.98 -17.09
C PRO A 45 1.25 1.82 -16.10
N TYR A 46 1.92 0.70 -16.38
CA TYR A 46 1.91 -0.45 -15.47
C TYR A 46 2.57 0.00 -14.17
N ASN A 47 1.78 0.32 -13.14
CA ASN A 47 2.31 0.72 -11.85
C ASN A 47 3.18 -0.40 -11.26
N ALA A 48 4.33 -0.04 -10.70
CA ALA A 48 5.21 -1.00 -10.05
C ALA A 48 4.51 -1.66 -8.85
N THR A 49 4.45 -2.99 -8.83
CA THR A 49 3.73 -3.77 -7.80
C THR A 49 4.67 -4.38 -6.75
N PHE A 50 4.25 -4.32 -5.49
CA PHE A 50 4.99 -4.82 -4.33
C PHE A 50 4.10 -5.65 -3.42
N ALA A 51 4.59 -6.82 -3.00
CA ALA A 51 3.97 -7.60 -1.94
C ALA A 51 4.17 -6.88 -0.60
N LEU A 52 3.11 -6.26 -0.07
CA LEU A 52 3.15 -5.52 1.18
C LEU A 52 3.10 -6.49 2.37
N ARG A 53 4.28 -7.06 2.66
CA ARG A 53 4.52 -7.95 3.81
C ARG A 53 5.97 -7.82 4.26
N ASN A 54 6.23 -8.08 5.54
CA ASN A 54 7.57 -8.09 6.14
C ASN A 54 8.04 -9.48 6.60
N TYR A 55 7.31 -10.53 6.20
CA TYR A 55 7.66 -11.92 6.43
C TYR A 55 7.40 -12.78 5.19
N ALA A 56 8.39 -13.57 4.76
CA ALA A 56 8.27 -14.56 3.70
C ALA A 56 9.23 -15.75 3.94
N GLY A 57 9.21 -16.28 5.16
CA GLY A 57 10.08 -17.39 5.59
C GLY A 57 11.45 -16.92 6.10
N THR A 58 12.38 -17.85 6.27
CA THR A 58 13.69 -17.60 6.93
C THR A 58 14.58 -16.59 6.21
N ASN A 59 14.40 -16.43 4.90
CA ASN A 59 15.21 -15.51 4.09
C ASN A 59 14.68 -14.06 4.10
N PHE A 60 13.49 -13.84 4.66
CA PHE A 60 12.85 -12.53 4.70
C PHE A 60 12.03 -12.39 5.98
N ASP A 61 12.70 -11.97 7.05
CA ASP A 61 12.15 -11.79 8.40
C ASP A 61 12.52 -10.40 8.91
N ARG A 62 11.56 -9.46 8.92
CA ARG A 62 11.78 -8.04 9.21
C ARG A 62 10.76 -7.51 10.24
N PRO A 63 10.79 -8.02 11.48
CA PRO A 63 9.83 -7.62 12.50
C PRO A 63 9.92 -6.13 12.82
N VAL A 64 8.77 -5.55 13.19
CA VAL A 64 8.65 -4.17 13.67
C VAL A 64 8.38 -4.19 15.17
N PHE A 65 9.00 -3.25 15.88
CA PHE A 65 8.95 -3.16 17.33
C PHE A 65 8.31 -1.84 17.80
N ASP A 66 7.80 -1.83 19.03
CA ASP A 66 7.45 -0.60 19.74
C ASP A 66 8.72 0.09 20.26
N ALA A 67 8.52 1.24 20.90
CA ALA A 67 9.59 2.02 21.52
C ALA A 67 10.34 1.30 22.66
N ALA A 68 9.72 0.29 23.27
CA ALA A 68 10.30 -0.52 24.33
C ALA A 68 11.02 -1.78 23.80
N GLY A 69 11.02 -2.00 22.49
CA GLY A 69 11.62 -3.17 21.85
C GLY A 69 10.72 -4.42 21.81
N ASN A 70 9.44 -4.31 22.19
CA ASN A 70 8.50 -5.41 22.01
C ASN A 70 7.98 -5.44 20.58
N ARG A 71 7.71 -6.62 20.04
CA ARG A 71 7.15 -6.76 18.68
C ARG A 71 5.71 -6.26 18.61
N LEU A 72 5.39 -5.44 17.62
CA LEU A 72 4.04 -4.88 17.42
C LEU A 72 3.02 -5.98 17.10
N PHE A 73 1.81 -5.87 17.63
CA PHE A 73 0.73 -6.83 17.36
C PHE A 73 -0.65 -6.20 17.44
N GLY A 74 -1.61 -6.81 16.73
CA GLY A 74 -3.01 -6.44 16.78
C GLY A 74 -3.38 -5.30 15.83
N SER A 75 -4.67 -5.00 15.81
CA SER A 75 -5.28 -4.05 14.85
C SER A 75 -5.09 -2.59 15.20
N ASN A 76 -4.56 -2.27 16.39
CA ASN A 76 -4.29 -0.89 16.79
C ASN A 76 -3.03 -0.35 16.11
N PHE A 77 -2.07 -1.21 15.77
CA PHE A 77 -0.92 -0.80 15.01
C PHE A 77 -1.16 -1.13 13.54
N VAL A 78 -0.79 -0.21 12.67
CA VAL A 78 -0.90 -0.39 11.23
C VAL A 78 0.39 0.00 10.51
N ALA A 79 0.59 -0.54 9.32
CA ALA A 79 1.70 -0.22 8.43
C ALA A 79 1.19 0.14 7.02
N MET A 80 1.91 1.03 6.34
CA MET A 80 1.63 1.44 4.99
C MET A 80 2.93 1.63 4.21
N LEU A 81 2.90 1.32 2.92
CA LEU A 81 4.04 1.52 2.02
C LEU A 81 3.91 2.88 1.34
N TYR A 82 5.03 3.60 1.31
CA TYR A 82 5.20 4.81 0.54
C TYR A 82 6.31 4.60 -0.49
N GLY A 83 6.22 5.26 -1.64
CA GLY A 83 7.25 5.19 -2.67
C GLY A 83 7.25 6.37 -3.64
N GLY A 84 8.39 6.57 -4.31
CA GLY A 84 8.62 7.67 -5.23
C GLY A 84 9.83 7.43 -6.14
N LEU A 85 9.94 8.22 -7.21
CA LEU A 85 11.16 8.25 -8.04
C LEU A 85 12.33 8.87 -7.29
N GLU A 86 12.06 9.87 -6.44
CA GLU A 86 13.03 10.53 -5.57
C GLU A 86 12.78 10.20 -4.10
N ALA A 87 13.83 10.31 -3.29
CA ALA A 87 13.81 9.94 -1.87
C ALA A 87 12.92 10.85 -1.00
N ASP A 88 12.73 12.10 -1.43
CA ASP A 88 11.94 13.13 -0.76
C ASP A 88 10.53 13.30 -1.35
N SER A 89 10.20 12.56 -2.42
CA SER A 89 8.93 12.66 -3.14
C SER A 89 8.04 11.42 -2.95
N LEU A 90 8.02 10.83 -1.74
CA LEU A 90 7.28 9.60 -1.49
C LEU A 90 5.78 9.86 -1.35
N VAL A 91 4.97 9.06 -2.03
CA VAL A 91 3.51 9.05 -1.91
C VAL A 91 3.01 7.68 -1.44
N PRO A 92 1.84 7.59 -0.79
CA PRO A 92 1.32 6.29 -0.34
C PRO A 92 1.01 5.37 -1.53
N ALA A 93 1.14 4.07 -1.28
CA ALA A 93 0.73 3.03 -2.20
C ALA A 93 -0.76 3.12 -2.54
N VAL A 94 -1.13 2.70 -3.73
CA VAL A 94 -2.53 2.57 -4.16
C VAL A 94 -2.92 1.10 -4.30
N ARG A 95 -4.22 0.83 -4.26
CA ARG A 95 -4.78 -0.49 -4.57
C ARG A 95 -4.48 -0.81 -6.04
N TRP A 96 -4.18 -2.07 -6.33
CA TRP A 96 -3.86 -2.46 -7.70
C TRP A 96 -5.05 -2.25 -8.63
N GLY A 97 -4.78 -1.67 -9.81
CA GLY A 97 -5.80 -1.37 -10.82
C GLY A 97 -6.69 -0.17 -10.49
N THR A 98 -6.41 0.59 -9.44
CA THR A 98 -7.15 1.81 -9.07
C THR A 98 -6.21 2.96 -8.71
N SER A 99 -6.77 4.16 -8.53
CA SER A 99 -6.06 5.33 -7.98
C SER A 99 -6.35 5.55 -6.50
N GLU A 100 -7.02 4.59 -5.84
CA GLU A 100 -7.41 4.67 -4.43
C GLU A 100 -6.22 4.29 -3.54
N VAL A 101 -5.92 5.10 -2.53
CA VAL A 101 -4.87 4.79 -1.54
C VAL A 101 -5.15 3.44 -0.89
N ALA A 102 -4.13 2.57 -0.83
CA ALA A 102 -4.25 1.28 -0.17
C ALA A 102 -4.50 1.51 1.34
N PRO A 103 -5.48 0.80 1.93
CA PRO A 103 -5.76 0.97 3.36
C PRO A 103 -4.55 0.54 4.21
N PRO A 104 -4.32 1.18 5.38
CA PRO A 104 -3.29 0.75 6.32
C PRO A 104 -3.48 -0.71 6.75
N VAL A 105 -2.38 -1.44 6.90
CA VAL A 105 -2.38 -2.88 7.15
C VAL A 105 -2.17 -3.16 8.63
N PRO A 106 -3.10 -3.82 9.33
CA PRO A 106 -2.92 -4.14 10.73
C PRO A 106 -1.79 -5.14 10.97
N PHE A 107 -1.14 -5.03 12.12
CA PHE A 107 -0.14 -6.00 12.54
C PHE A 107 -0.79 -7.33 12.96
N THR A 108 -0.12 -8.43 12.61
CA THR A 108 -0.55 -9.81 12.75
C THR A 108 0.60 -10.70 13.23
N TYR A 109 0.32 -11.99 13.34
CA TYR A 109 1.25 -13.04 13.74
C TYR A 109 1.74 -13.86 12.53
N THR A 110 2.95 -14.38 12.62
CA THR A 110 3.41 -15.46 11.71
C THR A 110 2.67 -16.77 12.00
N PRO A 111 2.77 -17.78 11.11
CA PRO A 111 2.28 -19.13 11.39
C PRO A 111 2.83 -19.75 12.70
N ASN A 112 4.01 -19.31 13.16
CA ASN A 112 4.62 -19.76 14.41
C ASN A 112 4.21 -18.92 15.64
N GLY A 113 3.24 -18.01 15.49
CA GLY A 113 2.73 -17.17 16.59
C GLY A 113 3.60 -15.98 16.96
N GLN A 114 4.65 -15.67 16.18
CA GLN A 114 5.49 -14.49 16.45
C GLN A 114 4.80 -13.21 15.95
N SER A 115 4.82 -12.15 16.76
CA SER A 115 4.32 -10.82 16.40
C SER A 115 5.36 -9.96 15.67
N GLY A 116 4.97 -8.76 15.25
CA GLY A 116 5.80 -7.77 14.58
C GLY A 116 5.63 -7.78 13.07
N TYR A 117 4.59 -8.43 12.56
CA TYR A 117 4.42 -8.68 11.13
C TYR A 117 3.16 -8.08 10.56
N PHE A 118 3.16 -7.77 9.27
CA PHE A 118 1.99 -7.35 8.51
C PHE A 118 1.93 -8.10 7.18
N LEU A 119 0.72 -8.32 6.70
CA LEU A 119 0.45 -8.95 5.41
C LEU A 119 -0.77 -8.27 4.80
N TYR A 120 -0.57 -7.57 3.70
CA TYR A 120 -1.66 -6.96 2.94
C TYR A 120 -2.49 -8.02 2.24
N SER A 121 -3.81 -7.85 2.31
CA SER A 121 -4.79 -8.55 1.51
C SER A 121 -5.92 -7.58 1.20
N ASP A 122 -6.09 -7.24 -0.07
CA ASP A 122 -7.18 -6.40 -0.52
C ASP A 122 -8.52 -7.10 -0.22
N PRO A 123 -9.44 -6.47 0.54
CA PRO A 123 -10.68 -7.13 0.97
C PRO A 123 -11.69 -7.33 -0.17
N GLY A 124 -11.58 -6.56 -1.26
CA GLY A 124 -12.49 -6.66 -2.40
C GLY A 124 -12.05 -7.69 -3.43
N THR A 125 -10.73 -7.89 -3.59
CA THR A 125 -10.15 -8.70 -4.68
C THR A 125 -9.35 -9.91 -4.20
N GLY A 126 -8.96 -9.96 -2.92
CA GLY A 126 -8.04 -10.98 -2.38
C GLY A 126 -6.59 -10.82 -2.84
N VAL A 127 -6.26 -9.72 -3.52
CA VAL A 127 -4.92 -9.43 -4.01
C VAL A 127 -3.99 -9.07 -2.85
N SER A 128 -2.79 -9.66 -2.81
CA SER A 128 -1.81 -9.51 -1.71
C SER A 128 -0.66 -8.54 -2.01
N TYR A 129 -0.88 -7.61 -2.94
CA TYR A 129 0.10 -6.62 -3.35
C TYR A 129 -0.53 -5.24 -3.57
N VAL A 130 0.30 -4.22 -3.46
CA VAL A 130 -0.06 -2.81 -3.70
C VAL A 130 0.71 -2.29 -4.92
N ALA A 131 0.27 -1.17 -5.48
CA ALA A 131 0.85 -0.54 -6.65
C ALA A 131 1.43 0.84 -6.31
N MET A 132 2.57 1.20 -6.91
CA MET A 132 3.15 2.54 -6.82
C MET A 132 2.67 3.39 -7.98
N PRO A 133 1.97 4.51 -7.74
CA PRO A 133 1.46 5.36 -8.82
C PRO A 133 2.55 6.23 -9.47
N THR A 134 3.74 6.31 -8.87
CA THR A 134 4.79 7.26 -9.26
C THR A 134 5.82 6.71 -10.22
N PHE A 135 5.88 5.39 -10.42
CA PHE A 135 6.84 4.79 -11.33
C PHE A 135 6.36 3.47 -11.93
N GLU A 136 6.85 3.20 -13.13
CA GLU A 136 6.49 2.04 -13.93
C GLU A 136 7.10 0.75 -13.38
N ALA A 137 6.45 -0.37 -13.65
CA ALA A 137 6.96 -1.69 -13.34
C ALA A 137 8.32 -1.93 -14.01
N GLY A 138 9.23 -2.58 -13.29
CA GLY A 138 10.62 -2.74 -13.72
C GLY A 138 11.51 -1.51 -13.48
N ALA A 139 10.95 -0.33 -13.20
CA ALA A 139 11.74 0.83 -12.79
C ALA A 139 12.18 0.72 -11.31
N PHE A 140 13.30 1.35 -11.00
CA PHE A 140 13.73 1.54 -9.61
C PHE A 140 12.99 2.72 -8.99
N GLY A 141 12.47 2.51 -7.77
CA GLY A 141 11.95 3.58 -6.93
C GLY A 141 12.51 3.52 -5.52
N TRP A 142 12.40 4.64 -4.81
CA TRP A 142 12.60 4.72 -3.37
C TRP A 142 11.34 4.27 -2.65
N LEU A 143 11.51 3.51 -1.57
CA LEU A 143 10.45 2.93 -0.77
C LEU A 143 10.70 3.21 0.71
N GLN A 144 9.61 3.34 1.45
CA GLN A 144 9.61 3.43 2.91
C GLN A 144 8.35 2.77 3.46
N VAL A 145 8.53 1.92 4.48
CA VAL A 145 7.40 1.44 5.28
C VAL A 145 7.22 2.38 6.45
N ARG A 146 5.99 2.84 6.65
CA ARG A 146 5.60 3.69 7.78
C ARG A 146 4.62 2.93 8.65
N ALA A 147 4.78 3.01 9.96
CA ALA A 147 3.92 2.36 10.93
C ALA A 147 3.45 3.35 12.00
N TRP A 148 2.23 3.18 12.49
CA TRP A 148 1.69 4.02 13.57
C TRP A 148 0.60 3.32 14.38
N ASP A 149 0.26 3.92 15.51
CA ASP A 149 -0.81 3.50 16.44
C ASP A 149 -2.11 4.28 16.18
N LEU A 150 -3.14 3.58 15.74
CA LEU A 150 -4.48 4.10 15.48
C LEU A 150 -5.20 4.65 16.72
N ARG A 151 -4.77 4.25 17.92
CA ARG A 151 -5.33 4.80 19.17
C ARG A 151 -4.83 6.21 19.44
N VAL A 152 -3.67 6.55 18.89
CA VAL A 152 -3.03 7.86 19.02
C VAL A 152 -3.52 8.78 17.91
N ALA A 153 -3.50 8.31 16.66
CA ALA A 153 -3.92 9.09 15.51
C ALA A 153 -4.47 8.22 14.37
N PRO A 154 -5.52 8.69 13.65
CA PRO A 154 -6.08 7.98 12.50
C PRO A 154 -5.12 7.93 11.30
N THR A 155 -4.18 8.86 11.19
CA THR A 155 -3.22 8.95 10.07
C THR A 155 -1.78 9.00 10.57
N TYR A 156 -0.85 8.59 9.70
CA TYR A 156 0.57 8.65 10.01
C TYR A 156 1.04 10.09 10.26
N GLU A 157 0.62 11.03 9.42
CA GLU A 157 1.02 12.42 9.48
C GLU A 157 0.54 13.09 10.79
N GLU A 158 -0.64 12.71 11.29
CA GLU A 158 -1.13 13.16 12.59
C GLU A 158 -0.36 12.53 13.76
N ALA A 159 0.02 11.25 13.67
CA ALA A 159 0.90 10.62 14.67
C ALA A 159 2.28 11.33 14.74
N VAL A 160 2.84 11.70 13.59
CA VAL A 160 4.07 12.51 13.49
C VAL A 160 3.89 13.87 14.14
N ALA A 161 2.78 14.56 13.86
CA ALA A 161 2.48 15.86 14.45
C ALA A 161 2.35 15.81 15.98
N LEU A 162 1.84 14.70 16.52
CA LEU A 162 1.77 14.44 17.96
C LEU A 162 3.12 14.04 18.56
N GLY A 163 4.09 13.64 17.74
CA GLY A 163 5.43 13.26 18.18
C GLY A 163 5.49 11.90 18.90
N THR A 164 4.46 11.05 18.76
CA THR A 164 4.38 9.74 19.41
C THR A 164 3.63 8.72 18.55
N GLY A 165 3.84 7.44 18.81
CA GLY A 165 3.03 6.37 18.24
C GLY A 165 3.26 6.17 16.75
N TYR A 166 4.41 6.60 16.22
CA TYR A 166 4.78 6.42 14.81
C TYR A 166 6.20 5.90 14.69
N GLY A 167 6.52 5.29 13.55
CA GLY A 167 7.86 4.85 13.18
C GLY A 167 7.94 4.67 11.67
N HIS A 168 9.15 4.61 11.13
CA HIS A 168 9.35 4.34 9.72
C HIS A 168 10.64 3.56 9.50
N SER A 169 10.69 2.78 8.44
CA SER A 169 11.93 2.13 8.00
C SER A 169 12.94 3.16 7.52
N ALA A 170 14.19 2.74 7.39
CA ALA A 170 15.13 3.41 6.49
C ALA A 170 14.57 3.44 5.06
N LEU A 171 15.02 4.39 4.26
CA LEU A 171 14.77 4.39 2.82
C LEU A 171 15.51 3.24 2.17
N PHE A 172 14.85 2.54 1.26
CA PHE A 172 15.47 1.48 0.46
C PHE A 172 15.00 1.56 -0.99
N ARG A 173 15.77 0.97 -1.91
CA ARG A 173 15.42 0.92 -3.33
C ARG A 173 14.76 -0.40 -3.65
N GLY A 174 13.70 -0.37 -4.45
CA GLY A 174 13.01 -1.55 -4.94
C GLY A 174 12.71 -1.46 -6.43
N VAL A 175 12.62 -2.63 -7.07
CA VAL A 175 12.09 -2.79 -8.43
C VAL A 175 10.77 -3.54 -8.30
N GLY A 176 9.67 -2.95 -8.73
CA GLY A 176 8.35 -3.58 -8.64
C GLY A 176 8.04 -4.47 -9.84
N GLY A 177 7.15 -5.44 -9.62
CA GLY A 177 6.63 -6.31 -10.67
C GLY A 177 5.53 -5.65 -11.50
N THR A 178 5.06 -6.32 -12.54
CA THR A 178 4.01 -5.85 -13.48
C THR A 178 2.59 -6.28 -13.08
N GLY A 179 2.46 -7.11 -12.03
CA GLY A 179 1.18 -7.73 -11.69
C GLY A 179 0.80 -8.86 -12.67
N PRO A 180 -0.47 -9.26 -12.76
CA PRO A 180 -0.85 -10.53 -13.39
C PRO A 180 -0.91 -10.56 -14.93
N ILE A 181 -0.80 -9.45 -15.67
CA ILE A 181 -1.09 -9.42 -17.12
C ILE A 181 -0.33 -8.27 -17.84
N PRO A 182 0.13 -8.40 -19.10
CA PRO A 182 0.19 -9.60 -19.95
C PRO A 182 1.48 -10.43 -19.80
N ASN A 183 2.54 -9.86 -19.23
CA ASN A 183 3.76 -10.58 -18.88
C ASN A 183 3.93 -10.51 -17.36
N PRO A 184 3.41 -11.50 -16.60
CA PRO A 184 3.36 -11.40 -15.16
C PRO A 184 4.75 -11.53 -14.55
N VAL A 185 5.33 -10.39 -14.15
CA VAL A 185 6.42 -10.36 -13.20
C VAL A 185 5.77 -10.33 -11.83
N PRO A 186 5.99 -11.35 -10.98
CA PRO A 186 5.42 -11.40 -9.64
C PRO A 186 5.69 -10.11 -8.87
N PRO A 187 4.74 -9.65 -8.03
CA PRO A 187 4.99 -8.51 -7.16
C PRO A 187 6.27 -8.72 -6.36
N SER A 188 7.10 -7.67 -6.35
CA SER A 188 8.40 -7.76 -5.69
C SER A 188 8.23 -7.76 -4.17
N LEU A 189 9.04 -8.56 -3.48
CA LEU A 189 9.18 -8.40 -2.03
C LEU A 189 9.82 -7.05 -1.71
N LEU A 190 9.68 -6.58 -0.48
CA LEU A 190 10.34 -5.37 0.00
C LEU A 190 11.82 -5.65 0.31
N PHE A 191 12.59 -6.11 -0.67
CA PHE A 191 14.04 -6.32 -0.52
C PHE A 191 14.72 -5.01 -0.15
N GLY A 192 15.55 -5.02 0.90
CA GLY A 192 16.14 -3.82 1.48
C GLY A 192 15.36 -3.26 2.68
N LEU A 193 14.13 -3.74 2.95
CA LEU A 193 13.46 -3.47 4.21
C LEU A 193 14.27 -4.09 5.35
N GLU A 194 14.59 -3.27 6.34
CA GLU A 194 15.18 -3.67 7.61
C GLU A 194 14.14 -3.61 8.73
N SER A 195 14.41 -4.32 9.83
CA SER A 195 13.63 -4.15 11.06
C SER A 195 13.76 -2.73 11.59
N PHE A 196 12.67 -2.20 12.15
CA PHE A 196 12.64 -0.87 12.73
C PHE A 196 11.70 -0.83 13.93
N SER A 197 11.76 0.26 14.69
CA SER A 197 10.93 0.50 15.88
C SER A 197 10.10 1.77 15.73
N LEU A 198 9.02 1.87 16.50
CA LEU A 198 8.34 3.14 16.73
C LEU A 198 9.25 4.09 17.51
N VAL A 199 9.13 5.39 17.22
CA VAL A 199 9.83 6.47 17.90
C VAL A 199 9.41 6.48 19.37
N PRO A 200 10.35 6.50 20.32
CA PRO A 200 10.04 6.62 21.73
C PRO A 200 9.28 7.90 22.05
N GLU A 201 8.26 7.77 22.90
CA GLU A 201 7.67 8.92 23.56
C GLU A 201 8.77 9.69 24.29
N PRO A 202 8.83 11.03 24.17
CA PRO A 202 9.69 11.82 25.02
C PRO A 202 9.32 11.52 26.46
N SER A 203 10.22 10.85 27.18
CA SER A 203 9.91 10.40 28.53
C SER A 203 9.45 11.57 29.40
N THR A 204 8.41 11.38 30.20
CA THR A 204 7.92 12.40 31.15
C THR A 204 9.05 12.90 32.05
N GLY A 205 10.02 12.04 32.36
CA GLY A 205 11.24 12.41 33.09
C GLY A 205 12.09 13.45 32.36
N LEU A 206 12.35 13.28 31.06
CA LEU A 206 13.07 14.27 30.24
C LEU A 206 12.34 15.62 30.26
N LEU A 207 11.02 15.61 30.08
CA LEU A 207 10.20 16.82 30.12
C LEU A 207 10.25 17.51 31.49
N LEU A 208 10.21 16.75 32.58
CA LEU A 208 10.36 17.26 33.94
C LEU A 208 11.74 17.90 34.17
N VAL A 209 12.81 17.25 33.72
CA VAL A 209 14.18 17.78 33.84
C VAL A 209 14.32 19.08 33.07
N VAL A 210 13.83 19.14 31.83
CA VAL A 210 13.82 20.36 31.01
C VAL A 210 13.00 21.45 31.69
N GLY A 211 11.80 21.12 32.21
CA GLY A 211 10.94 22.05 32.93
C GLY A 211 11.59 22.64 34.18
N VAL A 212 12.26 21.81 35.00
CA VAL A 212 12.99 22.26 36.19
C VAL A 212 14.17 23.16 35.80
N PHE A 213 14.89 22.82 34.72
CA PHE A 213 16.04 23.59 34.26
C PHE A 213 15.62 24.98 33.74
N LEU A 214 14.60 25.04 32.88
CA LEU A 214 14.03 26.29 32.37
C LEU A 214 13.41 27.13 33.50
N GLY A 215 12.68 26.49 34.42
CA GLY A 215 12.12 27.16 35.59
C GLY A 215 13.20 27.81 36.47
N ARG A 216 14.34 27.14 36.68
CA ARG A 216 15.49 27.70 37.40
C ARG A 216 16.13 28.89 36.68
N LEU A 217 16.27 28.82 35.35
CA LEU A 217 16.82 29.93 34.55
C LEU A 217 15.94 31.18 34.65
N VAL A 218 14.62 31.03 34.46
CA VAL A 218 13.65 32.13 34.57
C VAL A 218 13.60 32.70 35.99
N TRP A 219 13.72 31.84 37.01
CA TRP A 219 13.76 32.30 38.41
C TRP A 219 15.01 33.13 38.71
N ARG A 220 16.18 32.75 38.17
CA ARG A 220 17.43 33.50 38.35
C ARG A 220 17.40 34.86 37.65
N SER A 221 16.80 34.96 36.46
CA SER A 221 16.76 36.23 35.71
C SER A 221 15.85 37.29 36.34
N ARG A 222 14.94 36.92 37.24
CA ARG A 222 14.06 37.87 37.97
C ARG A 222 14.69 38.47 39.23
N ARG A 223 15.86 37.99 39.66
CA ARG A 223 16.55 38.45 40.88
C ARG A 223 17.69 39.43 40.61
N GLN A 224 17.96 39.73 39.34
CA GLN A 224 18.87 40.79 38.89
C GLN A 224 18.05 41.98 38.45
#